data_AF-A0A5J4KDP0-F1
#
_entry.id   AF-A0A5J4KDP0-F1
#
_cell.length_a   1.000
_cell.length_b   1.000
_cell.length_c   1.000
_cell.angle_alpha   90.00
_cell.angle_beta   90.00
_cell.angle_gamma   90.00
#
_symmetry.space_group_name_H-M   'P 1'
#
loop_
_entity.id
_entity.type
_entity.pdbx_description
1 polymer ?
#
loop_
_entity_poly.entity_id
_entity_poly.type
_entity_poly.pdbx_seq_one_letter_code
_entity_poly.pdbx_strand_id
1 'polypeptide(L)'
;MVISALSLDQVTIGAFFGLLISLPIALFLVFWLSAVKNRTAVILGGLAGAVIAFLVILAWAGTLIHSSPMEGANGASAFFGGLLLCSAAGLVGGIIVDLIVASRNSRDYRRQVSHE
;
A
#
# COMPACT_ATOMS: atom_id res chain seq x y z
N MET A 1 9.02 -4.08 -20.05
CA MET A 1 7.76 -4.37 -20.76
C MET A 1 6.49 -3.96 -20.01
N VAL A 2 6.53 -3.72 -18.68
CA VAL A 2 5.35 -3.25 -17.91
C VAL A 2 5.04 -1.76 -18.16
N ILE A 3 6.05 -0.94 -18.44
CA ILE A 3 5.89 0.51 -18.66
C ILE A 3 5.14 0.79 -19.98
N SER A 4 5.22 -0.10 -20.96
CA SER A 4 4.57 0.04 -22.28
C SER A 4 3.07 -0.30 -22.27
N ALA A 5 2.56 -0.87 -21.17
CA ALA A 5 1.14 -1.23 -21.01
C ALA A 5 0.33 -0.18 -20.22
N LEU A 6 0.97 0.86 -19.68
CA LEU A 6 0.23 2.02 -19.16
C LEU A 6 -0.25 2.85 -20.35
N SER A 7 -1.47 2.58 -20.82
CA SER A 7 -2.21 3.61 -21.54
C SER A 7 -2.36 4.81 -20.59
N LEU A 8 -2.03 6.01 -21.08
CA LEU A 8 -2.27 7.30 -20.41
C LEU A 8 -3.78 7.62 -20.41
N ASP A 9 -4.58 6.66 -19.97
CA ASP A 9 -6.01 6.79 -19.83
C ASP A 9 -6.35 7.55 -18.54
N GLN A 10 -7.49 8.23 -18.55
CA GLN A 10 -7.90 9.11 -17.46
C GLN A 10 -7.99 8.38 -16.11
N VAL A 11 -8.37 7.09 -16.15
CA VAL A 11 -8.46 6.22 -14.97
C VAL A 11 -7.07 5.92 -14.39
N THR A 12 -6.11 5.55 -15.24
CA THR A 12 -4.74 5.23 -14.82
C THR A 12 -4.04 6.44 -14.21
N ILE A 13 -4.21 7.62 -14.82
CA ILE A 13 -3.68 8.88 -14.30
C ILE A 13 -4.33 9.22 -12.95
N GLY A 14 -5.66 9.10 -12.85
CA GLY A 14 -6.38 9.34 -11.61
C GLY A 14 -5.87 8.46 -10.48
N ALA A 15 -5.81 7.15 -10.70
CA ALA A 15 -5.30 6.19 -9.72
C ALA A 15 -3.85 6.47 -9.32
N PHE A 16 -3.00 6.90 -10.26
CA PHE A 16 -1.60 7.22 -9.98
C PHE A 16 -1.45 8.43 -9.07
N PHE A 17 -2.17 9.52 -9.34
CA PHE A 17 -2.19 10.68 -8.45
C PHE A 17 -2.82 10.34 -7.08
N GLY A 18 -3.81 9.46 -7.06
CA GLY A 18 -4.39 8.91 -5.84
C GLY A 18 -3.33 8.19 -5.00
N LEU A 19 -2.53 7.32 -5.62
CA LEU A 19 -1.38 6.68 -4.96
C LEU A 19 -0.37 7.72 -4.47
N LEU A 20 0.02 8.68 -5.31
CA LEU A 20 1.05 9.68 -4.99
C LEU A 20 0.69 10.51 -3.74
N ILE A 21 -0.59 10.85 -3.56
CA ILE A 21 -1.07 11.57 -2.38
C ILE A 21 -1.32 10.63 -1.21
N SER A 22 -1.79 9.39 -1.45
CA SER A 22 -1.98 8.40 -0.39
C SER A 22 -0.69 8.01 0.31
N LEU A 23 0.43 8.01 -0.42
CA LEU A 23 1.72 7.52 0.04
C LEU A 23 2.26 8.33 1.24
N PRO A 24 2.36 9.67 1.19
CA PRO A 24 2.76 10.46 2.36
C PRO A 24 1.76 10.32 3.52
N ILE A 25 0.45 10.24 3.24
CA ILE A 25 -0.58 10.09 4.28
C ILE A 25 -0.44 8.75 5.01
N ALA A 26 -0.36 7.66 4.26
CA ALA A 26 -0.22 6.31 4.77
C ALA A 26 1.10 6.14 5.53
N LEU A 27 2.22 6.60 4.97
CA LEU A 27 3.52 6.52 5.64
C LEU A 27 3.56 7.37 6.91
N PHE A 28 2.95 8.56 6.89
CA PHE A 28 2.84 9.40 8.08
C PHE A 28 2.03 8.71 9.18
N LEU A 29 0.86 8.15 8.85
CA LEU A 29 0.02 7.41 9.79
C LEU A 29 0.73 6.18 10.37
N VAL A 30 1.38 5.39 9.49
CA VAL A 30 2.12 4.19 9.88
C VAL A 30 3.32 4.54 10.77
N PHE A 31 4.04 5.61 10.47
CA PHE A 31 5.14 6.09 11.31
C PHE A 31 4.66 6.57 12.69
N TRP A 32 3.50 7.23 12.75
CA TRP A 32 2.93 7.74 13.99
C TRP A 32 2.37 6.63 14.89
N LEU A 33 1.73 5.62 14.29
CA LEU A 33 1.11 4.51 15.00
C LEU A 33 2.10 3.42 15.42
N SER A 34 3.24 3.30 14.75
CA SER A 34 4.22 2.26 15.07
C SER A 34 4.95 2.54 16.38
N ALA A 35 4.81 1.63 17.33
CA ALA A 35 5.53 1.62 18.60
C ALA A 35 6.88 0.86 18.52
N VAL A 36 7.25 0.35 17.34
CA VAL A 36 8.37 -0.59 17.17
C VAL A 36 9.70 0.14 16.94
N LYS A 37 10.78 -0.39 17.53
CA LYS A 37 12.15 0.18 17.44
C LYS A 37 12.67 0.22 16.00
N ASN A 38 12.28 -0.75 15.17
CA ASN A 38 12.68 -0.86 13.77
C ASN A 38 11.57 -0.34 12.82
N ARG A 39 11.41 0.99 12.78
CA ARG A 39 10.35 1.67 12.03
C ARG A 39 10.44 1.49 10.51
N THR A 40 11.63 1.19 9.97
CA THR A 40 11.84 0.99 8.53
C THR A 40 11.10 -0.23 8.00
N ALA A 41 11.01 -1.32 8.77
CA ALA A 41 10.23 -2.50 8.37
C ALA A 41 8.74 -2.16 8.20
N VAL A 42 8.21 -1.36 9.12
CA VAL A 42 6.79 -0.95 9.16
C VAL A 42 6.48 0.01 8.00
N ILE A 43 7.38 0.94 7.71
CA ILE A 43 7.31 1.82 6.52
C ILE A 43 7.33 1.01 5.22
N LEU A 44 8.22 0.00 5.10
CA LEU A 44 8.28 -0.88 3.92
C LEU A 44 6.99 -1.70 3.77
N GLY A 45 6.42 -2.19 4.88
CA GLY A 45 5.11 -2.85 4.89
C GLY A 45 4.00 -1.95 4.39
N GLY A 46 3.97 -0.70 4.83
CA GLY A 46 2.98 0.26 4.37
C GLY A 46 3.15 0.67 2.91
N LEU A 47 4.39 0.82 2.44
CA LEU A 47 4.69 1.08 1.04
C LEU A 47 4.25 -0.10 0.17
N ALA A 48 4.57 -1.34 0.57
CA ALA A 48 4.14 -2.53 -0.16
C ALA A 48 2.61 -2.64 -0.21
N GLY A 49 1.91 -2.40 0.90
CA GLY A 49 0.45 -2.38 0.95
C GLY A 49 -0.18 -1.36 -0.01
N ALA A 50 0.35 -0.13 -0.04
CA ALA A 50 -0.12 0.92 -0.94
C ALA A 50 0.12 0.57 -2.43
N VAL A 51 1.27 -0.02 -2.76
CA VAL A 51 1.60 -0.45 -4.14
C VAL A 51 0.71 -1.61 -4.59
N ILE A 52 0.46 -2.59 -3.71
CA ILE A 52 -0.44 -3.72 -4.02
C ILE A 52 -1.85 -3.21 -4.30
N ALA A 53 -2.37 -2.31 -3.47
CA ALA A 53 -3.67 -1.67 -3.67
C ALA A 53 -3.79 -0.94 -5.01
N PHE A 54 -2.73 -0.23 -5.41
CA PHE A 54 -2.70 0.43 -6.70
C PHE A 54 -2.76 -0.55 -7.88
N LEU A 55 -2.02 -1.66 -7.79
CA LEU A 55 -2.10 -2.71 -8.81
C LEU A 55 -3.49 -3.35 -8.87
N VAL A 56 -4.15 -3.53 -7.73
CA VAL A 56 -5.53 -4.04 -7.68
C VAL A 56 -6.51 -3.10 -8.39
N ILE A 57 -6.38 -1.78 -8.18
CA ILE A 57 -7.23 -0.80 -8.86
C ILE A 57 -6.97 -0.78 -10.36
N LEU A 58 -5.71 -0.86 -10.79
CA LEU A 58 -5.39 -0.93 -12.21
C LEU A 58 -5.86 -2.24 -12.86
N ALA A 59 -5.79 -3.36 -12.13
CA ALA A 59 -6.30 -4.65 -12.56
C ALA A 59 -7.82 -4.67 -12.68
N TRP A 60 -8.52 -3.96 -11.79
CA TRP A 60 -9.98 -4.00 -11.72
C TRP A 60 -10.66 -2.93 -12.57
N ALA A 61 -10.28 -1.66 -12.40
CA ALA A 61 -10.91 -0.52 -13.06
C ALA A 61 -10.09 0.04 -14.23
N GLY A 62 -8.77 -0.14 -14.17
CA GLY A 62 -7.84 0.36 -15.19
C GLY A 62 -7.57 -0.63 -16.32
N THR A 63 -6.56 -0.29 -17.11
CA THR A 63 -6.18 -1.02 -18.32
C THR A 63 -5.08 -2.07 -18.11
N LEU A 64 -4.85 -2.50 -16.86
CA LEU A 64 -3.78 -3.46 -16.56
C LEU A 64 -4.09 -4.86 -17.11
N ILE A 65 -5.37 -5.23 -17.09
CA ILE A 65 -5.86 -6.53 -17.57
C ILE A 65 -6.74 -6.35 -18.81
N HIS A 66 -7.52 -5.27 -18.89
CA HIS A 66 -8.42 -4.99 -20.01
C HIS A 66 -7.85 -3.92 -20.93
N SER A 67 -8.11 -4.04 -22.24
CA SER A 67 -7.67 -3.04 -23.24
C SER A 67 -8.39 -1.69 -23.12
N SER A 68 -9.54 -1.67 -22.43
CA SER A 68 -10.37 -0.49 -22.21
C SER A 68 -10.66 -0.35 -20.72
N PRO A 69 -10.68 0.87 -20.18
CA PRO A 69 -11.17 1.10 -18.81
C PRO A 69 -12.62 0.63 -18.70
N MET A 70 -13.03 0.27 -17.48
CA MET A 70 -14.40 -0.16 -17.21
C MET A 70 -15.42 0.90 -17.67
N GLU A 71 -16.50 0.48 -18.34
CA GLU A 71 -17.53 1.40 -18.83
C GLU A 71 -18.10 2.24 -17.68
N GLY A 72 -18.09 3.57 -17.84
CA GLY A 72 -18.51 4.53 -16.81
C GLY A 72 -17.45 4.86 -15.75
N ALA A 73 -16.25 4.28 -15.82
CA ALA A 73 -15.13 4.69 -14.98
C ALA A 73 -14.60 6.06 -15.42
N ASN A 74 -14.56 7.01 -14.49
CA ASN A 74 -14.04 8.36 -14.70
C ASN A 74 -12.73 8.53 -13.94
N GLY A 75 -11.84 9.40 -14.43
CA GLY A 75 -10.57 9.66 -13.75
C GLY A 75 -10.72 10.15 -12.30
N ALA A 76 -11.80 10.87 -11.99
CA ALA A 76 -12.08 11.34 -10.64
C ALA A 76 -12.42 10.19 -9.66
N SER A 77 -13.23 9.22 -10.08
CA SER A 77 -13.55 8.07 -9.22
C SER A 77 -12.33 7.17 -9.02
N ALA A 78 -11.51 7.01 -10.06
CA ALA A 78 -10.23 6.31 -9.96
C ALA A 78 -9.25 7.01 -9.01
N PHE A 79 -9.23 8.35 -8.99
CA PHE A 79 -8.43 9.14 -8.07
C PHE A 79 -8.85 8.96 -6.61
N PHE A 80 -10.12 9.19 -6.29
CA PHE A 80 -10.61 9.07 -4.91
C PHE A 80 -10.60 7.61 -4.42
N GLY A 81 -10.94 6.66 -5.29
CA GLY A 81 -10.85 5.24 -5.01
C GLY A 81 -9.40 4.80 -4.78
N GLY A 82 -8.49 5.24 -5.65
CA GLY A 82 -7.04 5.06 -5.50
C GLY A 82 -6.51 5.59 -4.18
N LEU A 83 -6.83 6.84 -3.87
CA LEU A 83 -6.39 7.51 -2.66
C LEU A 83 -6.85 6.77 -1.39
N LEU A 84 -8.13 6.41 -1.31
CA LEU A 84 -8.68 5.73 -0.14
C LEU A 84 -8.17 4.31 0.00
N LEU A 85 -8.17 3.54 -1.09
CA LEU A 85 -7.79 2.13 -1.05
C LEU A 85 -6.28 1.97 -0.82
N CYS A 86 -5.44 2.78 -1.47
CA CYS A 86 -4.00 2.78 -1.20
C CYS A 86 -3.67 3.26 0.22
N SER A 87 -4.39 4.27 0.74
CA SER A 87 -4.18 4.72 2.12
C SER A 87 -4.55 3.63 3.11
N ALA A 88 -5.73 3.02 2.95
CA ALA A 88 -6.21 1.96 3.84
C ALA A 88 -5.31 0.71 3.78
N ALA A 89 -4.98 0.24 2.58
CA ALA A 89 -4.13 -0.94 2.41
C ALA A 89 -2.69 -0.69 2.87
N GLY A 90 -2.16 0.52 2.66
CA GLY A 90 -0.86 0.90 3.20
C GLY A 90 -0.86 0.93 4.73
N LEU A 91 -1.93 1.44 5.35
CA LEU A 91 -2.05 1.44 6.82
C LEU A 91 -2.15 0.01 7.37
N VAL A 92 -2.98 -0.83 6.75
CA VAL A 92 -3.13 -2.25 7.11
C VAL A 92 -1.81 -3.01 6.93
N GLY A 93 -1.11 -2.81 5.81
CA GLY A 93 0.21 -3.41 5.56
C GLY A 93 1.25 -3.00 6.60
N GLY A 94 1.26 -1.72 6.98
CA GLY A 94 2.11 -1.20 8.06
C GLY A 94 1.81 -1.86 9.41
N ILE A 95 0.54 -1.93 9.80
CA ILE A 95 0.10 -2.56 11.07
C ILE A 95 0.44 -4.05 11.10
N ILE A 96 0.22 -4.79 10.00
CA ILE A 96 0.55 -6.22 9.93
C ILE A 96 2.05 -6.42 10.16
N VAL A 97 2.90 -5.62 9.50
CA VAL A 97 4.35 -5.72 9.69
C VAL A 97 4.75 -5.30 11.11
N ASP A 98 4.10 -4.29 11.69
CA ASP A 98 4.31 -3.88 13.08
C ASP A 98 4.06 -5.05 14.06
N LEU A 99 2.93 -5.74 13.93
CA LEU A 99 2.57 -6.92 14.73
C LEU A 99 3.52 -8.09 14.50
N ILE A 100 3.97 -8.31 13.27
CA ILE A 100 4.95 -9.37 12.95
C ILE A 100 6.31 -9.06 13.62
N VAL A 101 6.76 -7.81 13.58
CA VAL A 101 8.06 -7.44 14.19
C VAL A 101 7.96 -7.49 15.73
N ALA A 102 6.86 -7.00 16.32
CA ALA A 102 6.62 -7.09 17.75
C ALA A 102 6.54 -8.55 18.25
N SER A 103 5.84 -9.41 17.51
CA SER A 103 5.76 -10.85 17.83
C SER A 103 7.10 -11.57 17.68
N ARG A 104 7.95 -11.18 16.71
CA ARG A 104 9.30 -11.74 16.58
C ARG A 104 10.21 -11.34 17.74
N ASN A 105 10.24 -10.05 18.09
CA ASN A 105 11.08 -9.56 19.20
C ASN A 105 10.71 -10.20 20.54
N SER A 106 9.41 -10.37 20.84
CA SER A 106 8.97 -11.03 22.08
C SER A 106 9.35 -12.51 22.13
N ARG A 107 9.35 -13.20 20.97
CA ARG A 107 9.74 -14.60 20.86
C ARG A 107 11.24 -14.80 21.03
N ASP A 108 12.05 -13.90 20.48
CA ASP A 108 13.51 -13.93 20.62
C ASP A 108 13.94 -13.59 22.05
N TYR A 109 13.28 -12.65 22.72
CA TYR A 109 13.53 -12.35 24.13
C TYR A 109 13.26 -13.58 25.01
N ARG A 110 12.14 -14.29 24.80
CA ARG A 110 11.83 -15.53 25.53
C ARG A 110 12.88 -16.64 25.34
N ARG A 111 13.52 -16.71 24.16
CA ARG A 111 14.56 -17.70 23.86
C ARG A 111 15.89 -17.40 24.57
N GLN A 112 16.22 -16.13 24.78
CA GLN A 112 17.45 -15.77 25.48
C GLN A 112 17.39 -16.11 26.97
N VAL A 113 16.25 -15.87 27.63
CA VAL A 113 16.07 -16.17 29.07
C VAL A 113 16.01 -17.69 29.37
N SER A 114 15.80 -18.53 28.35
CA SER A 114 15.76 -20.00 28.53
C SER A 114 17.12 -20.70 28.34
N HIS A 115 18.18 -19.93 28.04
CA HIS A 115 19.56 -20.42 27.89
C HIS A 115 20.49 -19.96 29.03
N GLU A 116 19.95 -19.32 30.06
CA GLU A 116 20.61 -19.08 31.36
C GLU A 116 20.11 -20.10 32.39
#